data_AF-A0A9E3U7K2-F1
#
_entry.id   AF-A0A9E3U7K2-F1
#
_cell.length_a   1.000
_cell.length_b   1.000
_cell.length_c   1.000
_cell.angle_alpha   90.00
_cell.angle_beta   90.00
_cell.angle_gamma   90.00
#
_symmetry.space_group_name_H-M   'P 1'
#
loop_
_entity.id
_entity.type
_entity.pdbx_description
1 polymer ?
#
loop_
_entity_poly.entity_id
_entity_poly.type
_entity_poly.pdbx_seq_one_letter_code
_entity_poly.pdbx_strand_id
1 'polypeptide(L)'
;MISLASEFPNDNPALHGGVSWVCLDTTGDPVPQSYVREEPDVAAEPIAIAIAEPIAIAEPIAIAEPIAIAEPIAIPEPIPVPAESGIVPIALAADDVEPVLEAEEEEPFVVEEIAPLDELDEMVVVEGAEAAPLSIVAETLPPPASVESTALPPPPDDPFTVFLCALADVALAAGSPHVASMLPSLLLEGRIEHVPGEALAALTEAGVLRDGEVTESFVGQTRAWREILRGTSEDFEACGSAMLDEWAADLLACLLGARPTASTLRRDLRTRGVAAFGLAA
;
A
#
# COMPACT_ATOMS: atom_id res chain seq x y z
N MET A 1 11.34 -4.36 -11.37
CA MET A 1 11.51 -5.82 -11.22
C MET A 1 10.32 -6.30 -10.40
N ILE A 2 9.35 -6.96 -11.02
CA ILE A 2 8.10 -7.38 -10.37
C ILE A 2 8.40 -8.68 -9.63
N SER A 3 8.41 -8.64 -8.29
CA SER A 3 8.45 -9.84 -7.47
C SER A 3 7.01 -10.34 -7.33
N LEU A 4 6.67 -11.42 -8.02
CA LEU A 4 5.39 -12.08 -7.86
C LEU A 4 5.39 -12.71 -6.46
N ALA A 5 4.42 -12.33 -5.62
CA ALA A 5 4.21 -12.96 -4.33
C ALA A 5 4.04 -14.48 -4.55
N SER A 6 4.97 -15.25 -3.99
CA SER A 6 5.03 -16.71 -4.00
C SER A 6 3.88 -17.27 -3.16
N GLU A 7 2.68 -17.40 -3.74
CA GLU A 7 1.51 -17.96 -3.03
C GLU A 7 1.63 -19.48 -2.77
N PHE A 8 2.72 -20.12 -3.19
CA PHE A 8 3.11 -21.45 -2.73
C PHE A 8 4.55 -21.47 -2.21
N PRO A 9 4.87 -22.26 -1.15
CA PRO A 9 6.24 -22.49 -0.68
C PRO A 9 7.22 -23.04 -1.75
N ASN A 10 6.70 -23.39 -2.93
CA ASN A 10 7.43 -24.00 -4.05
C ASN A 10 7.88 -22.98 -5.12
N ASP A 11 7.41 -21.72 -5.07
CA ASP A 11 7.71 -20.71 -6.10
C ASP A 11 8.93 -19.84 -5.77
N ASN A 12 9.59 -20.05 -4.62
CA ASN A 12 10.84 -19.37 -4.27
C ASN A 12 12.06 -20.31 -4.39
N PRO A 13 12.68 -20.42 -5.57
CA PRO A 13 13.81 -21.33 -5.81
C PRO A 13 15.01 -21.11 -4.89
N ALA A 14 15.12 -19.93 -4.24
CA ALA A 14 16.17 -19.67 -3.26
C ALA A 14 16.02 -20.49 -1.97
N LEU A 15 14.80 -20.87 -1.59
CA LEU A 15 14.55 -21.65 -0.37
C LEU A 15 14.86 -23.14 -0.51
N HIS A 16 14.81 -23.66 -1.74
CA HIS A 16 14.97 -25.09 -2.03
C HIS A 16 16.13 -25.39 -3.00
N GLY A 17 17.09 -24.47 -3.12
CA GLY A 17 18.31 -24.67 -3.92
C GLY A 17 18.04 -24.94 -5.40
N GLY A 18 16.97 -24.36 -5.95
CA GLY A 18 16.53 -24.60 -7.34
C GLY A 18 15.80 -25.93 -7.58
N VAL A 19 15.48 -26.69 -6.53
CA VAL A 19 14.66 -27.91 -6.63
C VAL A 19 13.18 -27.54 -6.53
N SER A 20 12.37 -27.94 -7.49
CA SER A 20 10.91 -27.84 -7.47
C SER A 20 10.32 -29.24 -7.34
N TRP A 21 9.40 -29.45 -6.41
CA TRP A 21 8.68 -30.73 -6.29
C TRP A 21 7.40 -30.69 -7.11
N VAL A 22 7.29 -31.56 -8.10
CA VAL A 22 6.11 -31.65 -8.98
C VAL A 22 5.46 -33.02 -8.84
N CYS A 23 4.14 -33.03 -8.66
CA CYS A 23 3.32 -34.23 -8.77
C CYS A 23 2.69 -34.25 -10.17
N LEU A 24 3.24 -35.06 -11.09
CA LEU A 24 2.70 -35.17 -12.45
C LEU A 24 1.39 -35.96 -12.50
N ASP A 25 1.18 -36.84 -11.51
CA ASP A 25 -0.06 -37.57 -11.28
C ASP A 25 -0.72 -37.05 -9.99
N THR A 26 -2.05 -36.87 -10.01
CA THR A 26 -2.83 -36.33 -8.88
C THR A 26 -2.73 -37.15 -7.59
N THR A 27 -2.30 -38.41 -7.71
CA THR A 27 -2.06 -39.34 -6.59
C THR A 27 -0.65 -39.94 -6.61
N GLY A 28 0.25 -39.38 -7.43
CA GLY A 28 1.64 -39.86 -7.53
C GLY A 28 2.51 -39.30 -6.41
N ASP A 29 3.61 -40.00 -6.12
CA ASP A 29 4.64 -39.50 -5.22
C ASP A 29 5.31 -38.24 -5.84
N PRO A 30 5.62 -37.21 -5.04
CA PRO A 30 6.26 -36.00 -5.55
C PRO A 30 7.66 -36.31 -6.08
N VAL A 31 7.96 -35.84 -7.30
CA VAL A 31 9.26 -36.05 -7.95
C VAL A 31 10.05 -34.74 -7.91
N PRO A 32 11.33 -34.75 -7.48
CA PRO A 32 12.15 -33.55 -7.49
C PRO A 32 12.61 -33.24 -8.91
N GLN A 33 12.32 -32.04 -9.40
CA GLN A 33 12.83 -31.51 -10.65
C GLN A 33 13.83 -30.40 -10.34
N SER A 34 15.09 -30.58 -10.75
CA SER A 34 16.10 -29.52 -10.66
C SER A 34 16.16 -28.77 -11.97
N TYR A 35 16.01 -27.45 -11.91
CA TYR A 35 16.29 -26.59 -13.04
C TYR A 35 17.76 -26.20 -12.96
N VAL A 36 18.60 -26.80 -13.82
CA VAL A 36 19.95 -26.28 -14.04
C VAL A 36 19.78 -24.95 -14.74
N ARG A 37 19.88 -23.85 -13.99
CA ARG A 37 19.95 -22.52 -14.57
C ARG A 37 21.29 -22.43 -15.27
N GLU A 38 21.29 -22.47 -16.60
CA GLU A 38 22.46 -22.08 -17.39
C GLU A 38 22.73 -20.61 -17.04
N GLU A 39 23.77 -20.37 -16.25
CA GLU A 39 24.25 -19.01 -16.02
C GLU A 39 24.69 -18.45 -17.38
N PRO A 40 24.26 -17.24 -17.76
CA PRO A 40 24.72 -16.63 -18.99
C PRO A 40 26.25 -16.50 -18.90
N ASP A 41 26.95 -17.07 -19.87
CA ASP A 41 28.41 -17.05 -19.99
C ASP A 41 28.90 -15.59 -20.03
N VAL A 42 29.31 -15.05 -18.88
CA VAL A 42 29.79 -13.66 -18.77
C VAL A 42 31.26 -13.61 -19.20
N ALA A 43 31.51 -13.82 -20.49
CA ALA A 43 32.84 -13.68 -21.10
C ALA A 43 32.82 -12.47 -22.05
N ALA A 44 32.95 -11.26 -21.51
CA ALA A 44 33.32 -10.08 -22.28
C ALA A 44 34.36 -9.26 -21.51
N GLU A 45 35.58 -9.23 -22.04
CA GLU A 45 36.70 -8.46 -21.50
C GLU A 45 36.37 -6.95 -21.48
N PRO A 46 36.81 -6.20 -20.45
CA PRO A 46 36.50 -4.77 -20.35
C PRO A 46 37.27 -3.97 -21.42
N ILE A 47 36.53 -3.30 -22.31
CA ILE A 47 37.07 -2.35 -23.28
C ILE A 47 37.52 -1.08 -22.53
N ALA A 48 38.82 -0.77 -22.60
CA ALA A 48 39.39 0.44 -22.02
C ALA A 48 38.94 1.70 -22.79
N ILE A 49 38.11 2.53 -22.17
CA ILE A 49 37.70 3.84 -22.70
C ILE A 49 38.67 4.90 -22.18
N ALA A 50 39.36 5.58 -23.10
CA ALA A 50 40.25 6.70 -22.80
C ALA A 50 39.43 7.96 -22.46
N ILE A 51 39.56 8.45 -21.22
CA ILE A 51 38.84 9.64 -20.73
C ILE A 51 39.65 10.89 -21.10
N ALA A 52 39.03 11.84 -21.81
CA ALA A 52 39.59 13.13 -22.17
C ALA A 52 39.55 14.13 -21.00
N GLU A 53 40.44 15.13 -21.03
CA GLU A 53 40.72 16.08 -19.95
C GLU A 53 39.47 16.85 -19.42
N PRO A 54 39.40 17.15 -18.11
CA PRO A 54 38.22 17.72 -17.48
C PRO A 54 38.02 19.21 -17.82
N ILE A 55 36.78 19.56 -18.16
CA ILE A 55 36.31 20.94 -18.38
C ILE A 55 36.08 21.62 -17.01
N ALA A 56 36.65 22.82 -16.82
CA ALA A 56 36.50 23.61 -15.60
C ALA A 56 35.04 24.08 -15.42
N ILE A 57 34.40 23.68 -14.32
CA ILE A 57 33.07 24.13 -13.92
C ILE A 57 33.19 25.49 -13.23
N ALA A 58 32.39 26.46 -13.69
CA ALA A 58 32.36 27.84 -13.22
C ALA A 58 31.72 27.99 -11.82
N GLU A 59 32.10 29.07 -11.14
CA GLU A 59 31.84 29.39 -9.73
C GLU A 59 30.34 29.35 -9.31
N PRO A 60 30.06 29.01 -8.03
CA PRO A 60 28.70 28.86 -7.52
C PRO A 60 27.93 30.19 -7.48
N ILE A 61 26.70 30.15 -7.99
CA ILE A 61 25.75 31.28 -7.99
C ILE A 61 25.28 31.53 -6.56
N ALA A 62 25.51 32.76 -6.06
CA ALA A 62 25.04 33.20 -4.76
C ALA A 62 23.50 33.27 -4.73
N ILE A 63 22.90 32.54 -3.79
CA ILE A 63 21.45 32.56 -3.55
C ILE A 63 21.10 33.87 -2.83
N ALA A 64 20.17 34.62 -3.42
CA ALA A 64 19.71 35.92 -2.92
C ALA A 64 18.94 35.80 -1.59
N GLU A 65 19.00 36.88 -0.81
CA GLU A 65 18.48 37.02 0.55
C GLU A 65 16.98 36.67 0.70
N PRO A 66 16.55 36.19 1.89
CA PRO A 66 15.18 35.78 2.14
C PRO A 66 14.19 36.96 2.07
N ILE A 67 13.11 36.76 1.31
CA ILE A 67 12.01 37.71 1.17
C ILE A 67 11.24 37.80 2.50
N ALA A 68 11.12 39.01 3.04
CA ALA A 68 10.35 39.29 4.23
C ALA A 68 8.85 39.02 3.99
N ILE A 69 8.27 38.12 4.78
CA ILE A 69 6.84 37.81 4.75
C ILE A 69 6.08 38.94 5.44
N ALA A 70 5.10 39.51 4.73
CA ALA A 70 4.26 40.61 5.19
C ALA A 70 3.30 40.17 6.32
N GLU A 71 2.98 41.12 7.20
CA GLU A 71 2.15 40.95 8.40
C GLU A 71 0.76 40.35 8.12
N PRO A 72 0.20 39.56 9.07
CA PRO A 72 -1.07 38.85 8.90
C PRO A 72 -2.26 39.81 8.80
N ILE A 73 -3.09 39.60 7.78
CA ILE A 73 -4.34 40.33 7.53
C ILE A 73 -5.38 39.92 8.59
N ALA A 74 -5.97 40.90 9.27
CA ALA A 74 -7.02 40.70 10.27
C ALA A 74 -8.30 40.14 9.62
N ILE A 75 -8.80 39.02 10.15
CA ILE A 75 -10.05 38.39 9.73
C ILE A 75 -11.23 39.12 10.41
N PRO A 76 -12.26 39.55 9.66
CA PRO A 76 -13.43 40.24 10.23
C PRO A 76 -14.30 39.31 11.10
N GLU A 77 -14.89 39.89 12.15
CA GLU A 77 -15.77 39.21 13.11
C GLU A 77 -17.01 38.57 12.46
N PRO A 78 -17.49 37.41 12.97
CA PRO A 78 -18.63 36.70 12.42
C PRO A 78 -19.96 37.43 12.63
N ILE A 79 -20.76 37.51 11.57
CA ILE A 79 -22.10 38.10 11.57
C ILE A 79 -23.08 37.12 12.27
N PRO A 80 -23.90 37.57 13.23
CA PRO A 80 -24.86 36.72 13.92
C PRO A 80 -26.01 36.29 13.00
N VAL A 81 -26.20 34.98 12.86
CA VAL A 81 -27.32 34.37 12.11
C VAL A 81 -28.57 34.32 13.02
N PRO A 82 -29.75 34.78 12.57
CA PRO A 82 -30.97 34.73 13.36
C PRO A 82 -31.48 33.30 13.52
N ALA A 83 -31.90 32.96 14.74
CA ALA A 83 -32.45 31.67 15.11
C ALA A 83 -33.82 31.43 14.44
N GLU A 84 -33.88 30.50 13.49
CA GLU A 84 -35.17 30.00 12.98
C GLU A 84 -35.74 28.95 13.93
N SER A 85 -36.86 29.35 14.52
CA SER A 85 -37.78 28.48 15.26
C SER A 85 -38.62 27.64 14.32
N GLY A 86 -38.81 26.36 14.65
CA GLY A 86 -40.03 25.63 14.26
C GLY A 86 -39.79 24.27 13.61
N ILE A 87 -39.49 23.26 14.43
CA ILE A 87 -39.73 21.86 14.04
C ILE A 87 -40.96 21.38 14.83
N VAL A 88 -42.03 21.12 14.09
CA VAL A 88 -43.26 20.52 14.59
C VAL A 88 -43.08 18.99 14.59
N PRO A 89 -43.40 18.27 15.67
CA PRO A 89 -43.31 16.81 15.67
C PRO A 89 -44.48 16.21 14.88
N ILE A 90 -44.16 15.56 13.76
CA ILE A 90 -45.11 14.68 13.05
C ILE A 90 -45.04 13.30 13.72
N ALA A 91 -46.12 12.95 14.41
CA ALA A 91 -46.34 11.60 14.91
C ALA A 91 -46.72 10.69 13.73
N LEU A 92 -45.80 9.84 13.29
CA LEU A 92 -46.06 8.79 12.31
C LEU A 92 -46.54 7.54 13.05
N ALA A 93 -47.78 7.17 12.78
CA ALA A 93 -48.40 5.94 13.24
C ALA A 93 -47.70 4.73 12.63
N ALA A 94 -47.49 3.70 13.46
CA ALA A 94 -47.06 2.38 13.03
C ALA A 94 -48.20 1.72 12.25
N ASP A 95 -48.02 1.59 10.94
CA ASP A 95 -48.84 0.73 10.10
C ASP A 95 -48.13 -0.63 9.99
N ASP A 96 -48.86 -1.66 10.43
CA ASP A 96 -48.54 -3.08 10.34
C ASP A 96 -48.45 -3.47 8.85
N VAL A 97 -47.25 -3.41 8.28
CA VAL A 97 -46.99 -3.94 6.93
C VAL A 97 -46.55 -5.39 7.08
N GLU A 98 -47.49 -6.31 6.80
CA GLU A 98 -47.19 -7.73 6.63
C GLU A 98 -46.14 -7.91 5.50
N PRO A 99 -45.11 -8.75 5.69
CA PRO A 99 -44.13 -9.00 4.65
C PRO A 99 -44.77 -9.82 3.52
N VAL A 100 -45.06 -9.12 2.40
CA VAL A 100 -45.37 -9.76 1.13
C VAL A 100 -44.09 -10.47 0.65
N LEU A 101 -44.12 -11.79 0.72
CA LEU A 101 -43.11 -12.65 0.09
C LEU A 101 -43.32 -12.60 -1.42
N GLU A 102 -42.74 -11.62 -2.08
CA GLU A 102 -42.60 -11.61 -3.54
C GLU A 102 -41.50 -12.63 -3.89
N ALA A 103 -41.92 -13.74 -4.51
CA ALA A 103 -41.04 -14.70 -5.12
C ALA A 103 -40.39 -14.02 -6.34
N GLU A 104 -39.17 -13.55 -6.17
CA GLU A 104 -38.36 -13.05 -7.28
C GLU A 104 -38.09 -14.23 -8.24
N GLU A 105 -38.72 -14.18 -9.40
CA GLU A 105 -38.46 -15.05 -10.54
C GLU A 105 -37.03 -14.76 -11.02
N GLU A 106 -36.12 -15.71 -10.81
CA GLU A 106 -34.75 -15.65 -11.31
C GLU A 106 -34.76 -15.49 -12.85
N GLU A 107 -34.47 -14.28 -13.34
CA GLU A 107 -34.26 -14.07 -14.77
C GLU A 107 -32.98 -14.81 -15.21
N PRO A 108 -33.02 -15.57 -16.32
CA PRO A 108 -31.87 -16.31 -16.81
C PRO A 108 -30.79 -15.33 -17.29
N PHE A 109 -29.64 -15.36 -16.61
CA PHE A 109 -28.40 -14.68 -17.00
C PHE A 109 -28.00 -15.10 -18.43
N VAL A 110 -28.22 -14.21 -19.40
CA VAL A 110 -27.75 -14.36 -20.77
C VAL A 110 -26.25 -14.07 -20.77
N VAL A 111 -25.44 -15.13 -20.84
CA VAL A 111 -24.01 -15.05 -21.09
C VAL A 111 -23.83 -14.54 -22.51
N GLU A 112 -23.63 -13.23 -22.68
CA GLU A 112 -23.16 -12.70 -23.96
C GLU A 112 -21.75 -13.25 -24.23
N GLU A 113 -21.66 -14.03 -25.30
CA GLU A 113 -20.46 -14.63 -25.84
C GLU A 113 -19.47 -13.52 -26.22
N ILE A 114 -18.44 -13.33 -25.37
CA ILE A 114 -17.36 -12.36 -25.60
C ILE A 114 -16.61 -12.79 -26.87
N ALA A 115 -16.72 -11.98 -27.92
CA ALA A 115 -15.97 -12.17 -29.16
C ALA A 115 -14.45 -12.16 -28.89
N PRO A 116 -13.67 -13.00 -29.60
CA PRO A 116 -12.21 -12.99 -29.49
C PRO A 116 -11.66 -11.63 -29.94
N LEU A 117 -10.90 -11.00 -29.05
CA LEU A 117 -10.09 -9.81 -29.34
C LEU A 117 -8.95 -10.22 -30.27
N ASP A 118 -9.16 -10.08 -31.57
CA ASP A 118 -8.12 -10.18 -32.60
C ASP A 118 -7.08 -9.07 -32.41
N GLU A 119 -5.85 -9.51 -32.22
CA GLU A 119 -4.59 -8.95 -32.73
C GLU A 119 -4.54 -7.44 -33.00
N LEU A 120 -4.09 -6.67 -32.01
CA LEU A 120 -3.38 -5.41 -32.26
C LEU A 120 -1.91 -5.57 -31.87
N ASP A 121 -1.19 -6.16 -32.83
CA ASP A 121 0.26 -6.14 -32.94
C ASP A 121 0.69 -4.74 -33.44
N GLU A 122 0.89 -3.80 -32.51
CA GLU A 122 1.50 -2.50 -32.82
C GLU A 122 2.75 -2.30 -31.95
N MET A 123 3.82 -2.96 -32.40
CA MET A 123 5.16 -2.86 -31.86
C MET A 123 5.73 -1.45 -32.13
N VAL A 124 5.50 -0.51 -31.21
CA VAL A 124 6.13 0.81 -31.23
C VAL A 124 7.58 0.68 -30.76
N VAL A 125 8.50 0.71 -31.73
CA VAL A 125 9.95 0.87 -31.48
C VAL A 125 10.18 2.32 -31.02
N VAL A 126 10.32 2.51 -29.71
CA VAL A 126 10.78 3.80 -29.15
C VAL A 126 12.31 3.79 -29.17
N GLU A 127 12.88 4.33 -30.25
CA GLU A 127 14.29 4.72 -30.30
C GLU A 127 14.54 5.93 -29.39
N GLY A 128 15.60 5.85 -28.58
CA GLY A 128 16.39 7.02 -28.20
C GLY A 128 15.99 7.73 -26.90
N ALA A 129 16.31 7.12 -25.75
CA ALA A 129 16.52 7.87 -24.51
C ALA A 129 18.04 8.02 -24.29
N GLU A 130 18.54 9.18 -24.70
CA GLU A 130 19.90 9.65 -24.50
C GLU A 130 20.21 9.73 -23.00
N ALA A 131 21.08 8.85 -22.52
CA ALA A 131 21.44 8.74 -21.11
C ALA A 131 22.28 9.96 -20.68
N ALA A 132 21.69 10.80 -19.83
CA ALA A 132 22.41 11.85 -19.14
C ALA A 132 23.48 11.24 -18.21
N PRO A 133 24.74 11.71 -18.26
CA PRO A 133 25.81 11.18 -17.43
C PRO A 133 25.60 11.60 -15.97
N LEU A 134 25.41 10.61 -15.09
CA LEU A 134 25.47 10.80 -13.65
C LEU A 134 26.90 11.23 -13.27
N SER A 135 27.02 12.45 -12.74
CA SER A 135 28.26 13.03 -12.23
C SER A 135 28.66 12.33 -10.93
N ILE A 136 29.57 11.35 -11.02
CA ILE A 136 30.19 10.71 -9.86
C ILE A 136 31.28 11.63 -9.34
N VAL A 137 31.00 12.34 -8.25
CA VAL A 137 32.00 13.13 -7.51
C VAL A 137 32.91 12.15 -6.79
N ALA A 138 34.14 12.00 -7.28
CA ALA A 138 35.19 11.23 -6.62
C ALA A 138 35.69 11.98 -5.38
N GLU A 139 35.01 11.79 -4.25
CA GLU A 139 35.48 12.20 -2.94
C GLU A 139 36.74 11.42 -2.60
N THR A 140 37.85 12.13 -2.46
CA THR A 140 39.16 11.55 -2.14
C THR A 140 39.11 10.97 -0.72
N LEU A 141 39.02 9.65 -0.64
CA LEU A 141 38.98 8.93 0.63
C LEU A 141 40.33 9.07 1.39
N PRO A 142 40.31 9.51 2.65
CA PRO A 142 41.46 9.39 3.55
C PRO A 142 41.81 7.91 3.82
N PRO A 143 43.05 7.62 4.25
CA PRO A 143 43.53 6.25 4.46
C PRO A 143 42.63 5.45 5.41
N PRO A 144 42.43 4.14 5.17
CA PRO A 144 41.52 3.31 5.95
C PRO A 144 42.09 3.14 7.36
N ALA A 145 41.67 4.00 8.28
CA ALA A 145 41.70 3.65 9.69
C ALA A 145 40.79 2.42 9.82
N SER A 146 41.35 1.30 10.28
CA SER A 146 40.59 0.11 10.65
C SER A 146 39.66 0.47 11.81
N VAL A 147 38.49 0.99 11.47
CA VAL A 147 37.37 1.08 12.39
C VAL A 147 36.82 -0.33 12.43
N GLU A 148 37.20 -1.10 13.46
CA GLU A 148 36.42 -2.24 13.92
C GLU A 148 35.05 -1.70 14.34
N SER A 149 34.21 -1.41 13.35
CA SER A 149 32.84 -1.00 13.54
C SER A 149 32.07 -2.27 13.86
N THR A 150 32.17 -2.69 15.12
CA THR A 150 31.12 -3.42 15.84
C THR A 150 29.87 -2.54 15.98
N ALA A 151 29.44 -1.92 14.88
CA ALA A 151 28.12 -1.33 14.80
C ALA A 151 27.18 -2.53 14.72
N LEU A 152 26.50 -2.79 15.84
CA LEU A 152 25.31 -3.63 15.85
C LEU A 152 24.48 -3.24 14.62
N PRO A 153 24.01 -4.20 13.79
CA PRO A 153 23.08 -3.86 12.73
C PRO A 153 21.95 -3.03 13.34
N PRO A 154 21.47 -1.96 12.64
CA PRO A 154 20.37 -1.18 13.15
C PRO A 154 19.25 -2.14 13.57
N PRO A 155 18.60 -1.90 14.72
CA PRO A 155 17.51 -2.77 15.17
C PRO A 155 16.52 -2.94 14.01
N PRO A 156 16.05 -4.17 13.77
CA PRO A 156 15.12 -4.42 12.67
C PRO A 156 13.94 -3.47 12.79
N ASP A 157 13.54 -2.87 11.67
CA ASP A 157 12.40 -1.96 11.61
C ASP A 157 11.18 -2.65 12.23
N ASP A 158 10.47 -1.93 13.11
CA ASP A 158 9.28 -2.45 13.77
C ASP A 158 8.29 -2.98 12.70
N PRO A 159 7.88 -4.26 12.73
CA PRO A 159 7.04 -4.84 11.67
C PRO A 159 5.74 -4.08 11.46
N PHE A 160 5.13 -3.55 12.53
CA PHE A 160 3.95 -2.72 12.39
C PHE A 160 4.24 -1.39 11.67
N THR A 161 5.42 -0.81 11.85
CA THR A 161 5.87 0.37 11.11
C THR A 161 6.06 0.07 9.63
N VAL A 162 6.66 -1.07 9.28
CA VAL A 162 6.76 -1.53 7.87
C VAL A 162 5.38 -1.67 7.24
N PHE A 163 4.43 -2.26 7.97
CA PHE A 163 3.04 -2.35 7.53
C PHE A 163 2.40 -0.98 7.29
N LEU A 164 2.59 0.00 8.20
CA LEU A 164 2.09 1.36 8.01
C LEU A 164 2.70 2.04 6.78
N CYS A 165 4.00 1.86 6.53
CA CYS A 165 4.64 2.36 5.32
C CYS A 165 4.02 1.76 4.06
N ALA A 166 3.76 0.44 4.05
CA ALA A 166 3.10 -0.21 2.92
C ALA A 166 1.69 0.35 2.66
N LEU A 167 0.88 0.61 3.70
CA LEU A 167 -0.44 1.24 3.54
C LEU A 167 -0.32 2.66 2.99
N ALA A 168 0.62 3.45 3.51
CA ALA A 168 0.85 4.82 3.04
C ALA A 168 1.27 4.85 1.57
N ASP A 169 2.15 3.93 1.15
CA ASP A 169 2.57 3.81 -0.25
C ASP A 169 1.43 3.41 -1.19
N VAL A 170 0.50 2.55 -0.74
CA VAL A 170 -0.71 2.22 -1.52
C VAL A 170 -1.63 3.44 -1.61
N ALA A 171 -1.85 4.18 -0.52
CA ALA A 171 -2.65 5.40 -0.53
C ALA A 171 -2.06 6.49 -1.44
N LEU A 172 -0.72 6.65 -1.44
CA LEU A 172 0.00 7.55 -2.34
C LEU A 172 -0.14 7.12 -3.79
N ALA A 173 0.01 5.82 -4.08
CA ALA A 173 -0.17 5.27 -5.43
C ALA A 173 -1.62 5.45 -5.94
N ALA A 174 -2.60 5.42 -5.03
CA ALA A 174 -4.00 5.75 -5.32
C ALA A 174 -4.27 7.26 -5.46
N GLY A 175 -3.25 8.12 -5.34
CA GLY A 175 -3.38 9.57 -5.50
C GLY A 175 -3.95 10.31 -4.29
N SER A 176 -3.93 9.70 -3.10
CA SER A 176 -4.49 10.29 -1.87
C SER A 176 -3.44 10.50 -0.77
N PRO A 177 -2.62 11.56 -0.86
CA PRO A 177 -1.61 11.88 0.15
C PRO A 177 -2.22 12.23 1.51
N HIS A 178 -3.45 12.75 1.53
CA HIS A 178 -4.19 13.02 2.78
C HIS A 178 -4.42 11.73 3.57
N VAL A 179 -4.89 10.66 2.89
CA VAL A 179 -5.10 9.35 3.53
C VAL A 179 -3.77 8.78 4.03
N ALA A 180 -2.70 8.87 3.23
CA ALA A 180 -1.37 8.43 3.64
C ALA A 180 -0.90 9.10 4.95
N SER A 181 -1.13 10.40 5.09
CA SER A 181 -0.76 11.16 6.30
C SER A 181 -1.61 10.85 7.53
N MET A 182 -2.84 10.36 7.32
CA MET A 182 -3.82 10.09 8.38
C MET A 182 -3.65 8.71 9.01
N LEU A 183 -3.12 7.74 8.25
CA LEU A 183 -2.94 6.35 8.69
C LEU A 183 -2.17 6.20 10.02
N PRO A 184 -1.04 6.90 10.27
CA PRO A 184 -0.34 6.78 11.53
C PRO A 184 -1.18 7.22 12.73
N SER A 185 -1.86 8.38 12.65
CA SER A 185 -2.72 8.87 13.75
C SER A 185 -3.90 7.93 14.00
N LEU A 186 -4.51 7.40 12.94
CA LEU A 186 -5.63 6.47 13.05
C LEU A 186 -5.21 5.14 13.69
N LEU A 187 -4.10 4.55 13.21
CA LEU A 187 -3.71 3.19 13.57
C LEU A 187 -2.83 3.10 14.82
N LEU A 188 -2.05 4.15 15.14
CA LEU A 188 -1.23 4.17 16.35
C LEU A 188 -1.99 4.75 17.54
N GLU A 189 -2.76 5.81 17.32
CA GLU A 189 -3.37 6.60 18.39
C GLU A 189 -4.88 6.39 18.50
N GLY A 190 -5.52 5.77 17.49
CA GLY A 190 -6.98 5.66 17.45
C GLY A 190 -7.65 7.03 17.28
N ARG A 191 -7.00 7.97 16.58
CA ARG A 191 -7.51 9.34 16.41
C ARG A 191 -7.60 9.71 14.94
N ILE A 192 -8.66 10.46 14.61
CA ILE A 192 -8.85 11.01 13.27
C ILE A 192 -9.23 12.48 13.41
N GLU A 193 -8.44 13.38 12.82
CA GLU A 193 -8.69 14.82 12.95
C GLU A 193 -9.60 15.35 11.84
N HIS A 194 -9.40 14.89 10.60
CA HIS A 194 -10.14 15.36 9.45
C HIS A 194 -10.51 14.22 8.51
N VAL A 195 -11.79 13.84 8.55
CA VAL A 195 -12.37 12.81 7.68
C VAL A 195 -13.05 13.50 6.49
N PRO A 196 -12.68 13.16 5.24
CA PRO A 196 -13.44 13.58 4.08
C PRO A 196 -14.90 13.12 4.20
N GLY A 197 -15.87 13.95 3.80
CA GLY A 197 -17.29 13.64 3.99
C GLY A 197 -17.73 12.31 3.35
N GLU A 198 -17.15 11.95 2.21
CA GLU A 198 -17.42 10.67 1.53
C GLU A 198 -16.86 9.46 2.31
N ALA A 199 -15.69 9.61 2.92
CA ALA A 199 -15.07 8.58 3.76
C ALA A 199 -15.82 8.41 5.10
N LEU A 200 -16.44 9.47 5.63
CA LEU A 200 -17.16 9.42 6.91
C LEU A 200 -18.30 8.40 6.90
N ALA A 201 -19.11 8.40 5.83
CA ALA A 201 -20.20 7.43 5.67
C ALA A 201 -19.65 6.00 5.58
N ALA A 202 -18.62 5.79 4.75
CA ALA A 202 -18.01 4.47 4.56
C ALA A 202 -17.37 3.93 5.84
N LEU A 203 -16.68 4.76 6.62
CA LEU A 203 -16.06 4.41 7.89
C LEU A 203 -17.09 4.16 8.99
N THR A 204 -18.20 4.89 9.00
CA THR A 204 -19.30 4.66 9.94
C THR A 204 -19.98 3.33 9.67
N GLU A 205 -20.28 3.05 8.39
CA GLU A 205 -20.89 1.79 7.97
C GLU A 205 -19.95 0.59 8.21
N ALA A 206 -18.63 0.77 8.04
CA ALA A 206 -17.63 -0.25 8.40
C ALA A 206 -17.42 -0.42 9.92
N GLY A 207 -18.09 0.38 10.75
CA GLY A 207 -17.95 0.33 12.21
C GLY A 207 -16.61 0.88 12.74
N VAL A 208 -15.83 1.56 11.88
CA VAL A 208 -14.57 2.22 12.29
C VAL A 208 -14.88 3.48 13.08
N LEU A 209 -15.91 4.23 12.69
CA LEU A 209 -16.36 5.44 13.36
C LEU A 209 -17.77 5.28 13.96
N ARG A 210 -18.01 5.92 15.09
CA ARG A 210 -19.34 6.13 15.69
C ARG A 210 -19.39 7.53 16.27
N ASP A 211 -20.39 8.32 15.88
CA ASP A 211 -20.56 9.71 16.32
C ASP A 211 -19.32 10.60 16.07
N GLY A 212 -18.55 10.29 15.02
CA GLY A 212 -17.31 11.00 14.66
C GLY A 212 -16.06 10.56 15.42
N GLU A 213 -16.18 9.60 16.34
CA GLU A 213 -15.05 9.05 17.12
C GLU A 213 -14.70 7.63 16.65
N VAL A 214 -13.42 7.26 16.80
CA VAL A 214 -12.94 5.91 16.47
C VAL A 214 -13.49 4.91 17.50
N THR A 215 -14.08 3.81 17.03
CA THR A 215 -14.70 2.83 17.94
C THR A 215 -13.66 2.04 18.73
N GLU A 216 -14.00 1.67 19.98
CA GLU A 216 -13.15 0.80 20.80
C GLU A 216 -12.88 -0.56 20.13
N SER A 217 -13.85 -1.06 19.35
CA SER A 217 -13.71 -2.29 18.57
C SER A 217 -12.59 -2.17 17.54
N PHE A 218 -12.54 -1.08 16.78
CA PHE A 218 -11.50 -0.84 15.78
C PHE A 218 -10.12 -0.65 16.43
N VAL A 219 -10.05 0.09 17.54
CA VAL A 219 -8.80 0.25 18.31
C VAL A 219 -8.31 -1.09 18.84
N GLY A 220 -9.21 -1.93 19.34
CA GLY A 220 -8.91 -3.30 19.79
C GLY A 220 -8.36 -4.17 18.66
N GLN A 221 -9.02 -4.17 17.50
CA GLN A 221 -8.60 -4.93 16.32
C GLN A 221 -7.23 -4.48 15.80
N THR A 222 -7.00 -3.16 15.71
CA THR A 222 -5.71 -2.59 15.29
C THR A 222 -4.59 -2.97 16.26
N ARG A 223 -4.89 -2.93 17.58
CA ARG A 223 -3.95 -3.37 18.60
C ARG A 223 -3.61 -4.85 18.48
N ALA A 224 -4.60 -5.71 18.24
CA ALA A 224 -4.39 -7.14 18.04
C ALA A 224 -3.47 -7.40 16.85
N TRP A 225 -3.72 -6.76 15.69
CA TRP A 225 -2.84 -6.86 14.52
C TRP A 225 -1.41 -6.42 14.81
N ARG A 226 -1.23 -5.32 15.54
CA ARG A 226 0.10 -4.84 15.96
C ARG A 226 0.81 -5.84 16.87
N GLU A 227 0.09 -6.47 17.80
CA GLU A 227 0.66 -7.47 18.70
C GLU A 227 1.06 -8.75 17.95
N ILE A 228 0.25 -9.20 16.98
CA ILE A 228 0.56 -10.33 16.10
C ILE A 228 1.77 -10.03 15.21
N LEU A 229 1.79 -8.88 14.54
CA LEU A 229 2.89 -8.49 13.64
C LEU A 229 4.23 -8.38 14.38
N ARG A 230 4.21 -8.01 15.67
CA ARG A 230 5.39 -7.97 16.53
C ARG A 230 5.76 -9.33 17.13
N GLY A 231 4.98 -10.38 16.90
CA GLY A 231 5.16 -11.69 17.50
C GLY A 231 4.94 -11.70 19.02
N THR A 232 4.18 -10.74 19.55
CA THR A 232 3.86 -10.62 20.98
C THR A 232 2.53 -11.26 21.38
N SER A 233 1.71 -11.62 20.38
CA SER A 233 0.45 -12.35 20.56
C SER A 233 0.29 -13.37 19.44
N GLU A 234 -0.39 -14.47 19.74
CA GLU A 234 -0.83 -15.51 18.79
C GLU A 234 -2.37 -15.60 18.74
N ASP A 235 -3.07 -14.66 19.39
CA ASP A 235 -4.54 -14.64 19.46
C ASP A 235 -5.14 -13.91 18.25
N PHE A 236 -5.50 -14.68 17.22
CA PHE A 236 -6.16 -14.17 16.03
C PHE A 236 -7.65 -13.87 16.24
N GLU A 237 -8.28 -14.32 17.32
CA GLU A 237 -9.71 -14.05 17.55
C GLU A 237 -9.95 -12.54 17.74
N ALA A 238 -9.01 -11.85 18.38
CA ALA A 238 -9.05 -10.40 18.57
C ALA A 238 -8.86 -9.58 17.28
N CYS A 239 -8.35 -10.19 16.21
CA CYS A 239 -8.20 -9.57 14.88
C CYS A 239 -9.49 -9.59 14.04
N GLY A 240 -10.53 -10.30 14.49
CA GLY A 240 -11.77 -10.49 13.74
C GLY A 240 -11.65 -11.59 12.68
N SER A 241 -12.65 -11.68 11.78
CA SER A 241 -12.73 -12.75 10.78
C SER A 241 -11.92 -12.51 9.51
N ALA A 242 -11.48 -11.26 9.27
CA ALA A 242 -10.76 -10.89 8.06
C ALA A 242 -9.25 -11.18 8.18
N MET A 243 -8.62 -11.51 7.06
CA MET A 243 -7.16 -11.59 6.97
C MET A 243 -6.52 -10.20 7.02
N LEU A 244 -5.23 -10.08 7.33
CA LEU A 244 -4.56 -8.78 7.47
C LEU A 244 -4.65 -7.94 6.19
N ASP A 245 -4.41 -8.58 5.03
CA ASP A 245 -4.44 -7.92 3.72
C ASP A 245 -5.85 -7.48 3.31
N GLU A 246 -6.87 -8.26 3.68
CA GLU A 246 -8.29 -7.96 3.47
C GLU A 246 -8.77 -6.82 4.37
N TRP A 247 -8.50 -6.92 5.68
CA TRP A 247 -8.81 -5.87 6.64
C TRP A 247 -8.16 -4.53 6.26
N ALA A 248 -6.89 -4.57 5.85
CA ALA A 248 -6.15 -3.40 5.39
C ALA A 248 -6.74 -2.80 4.10
N ALA A 249 -7.08 -3.65 3.12
CA ALA A 249 -7.67 -3.20 1.87
C ALA A 249 -9.06 -2.57 2.08
N ASP A 250 -9.88 -3.15 2.94
CA ASP A 250 -11.22 -2.62 3.28
C ASP A 250 -11.11 -1.27 4.01
N LEU A 251 -10.16 -1.14 4.94
CA LEU A 251 -9.87 0.13 5.60
C LEU A 251 -9.46 1.20 4.59
N LEU A 252 -8.51 0.89 3.69
CA LEU A 252 -8.08 1.81 2.64
C LEU A 252 -9.23 2.19 1.70
N ALA A 253 -10.05 1.21 1.31
CA ALA A 253 -11.21 1.47 0.44
C ALA A 253 -12.22 2.40 1.10
N CYS A 254 -12.44 2.27 2.41
CA CYS A 254 -13.28 3.20 3.19
C CYS A 254 -12.66 4.60 3.27
N LEU A 255 -11.36 4.71 3.56
CA LEU A 255 -10.66 6.00 3.66
C LEU A 255 -10.57 6.75 2.33
N LEU A 256 -10.48 6.00 1.22
CA LEU A 256 -10.46 6.55 -0.14
C LEU A 256 -11.86 6.90 -0.68
N GLY A 257 -12.93 6.56 0.04
CA GLY A 257 -14.31 6.74 -0.45
C GLY A 257 -14.67 5.85 -1.66
N ALA A 258 -13.85 4.82 -1.94
CA ALA A 258 -13.94 4.00 -3.15
C ALA A 258 -14.00 2.51 -2.81
N ARG A 259 -15.10 2.07 -2.17
CA ARG A 259 -15.32 0.64 -1.85
C ARG A 259 -15.08 -0.37 -2.99
N PRO A 260 -15.41 -0.11 -4.27
CA PRO A 260 -15.19 -1.12 -5.32
C PRO A 260 -13.71 -1.45 -5.59
N THR A 261 -12.74 -0.74 -4.98
CA THR A 261 -11.31 -0.98 -5.22
C THR A 261 -10.67 -1.96 -4.25
N ALA A 262 -11.40 -2.54 -3.28
CA ALA A 262 -10.81 -3.41 -2.24
C ALA A 262 -9.96 -4.57 -2.82
N SER A 263 -10.41 -5.22 -3.89
CA SER A 263 -9.65 -6.31 -4.55
C SER A 263 -8.35 -5.81 -5.19
N THR A 264 -8.36 -4.62 -5.77
CA THR A 264 -7.17 -3.99 -6.39
C THR A 264 -6.18 -3.56 -5.30
N LEU A 265 -6.68 -2.91 -4.25
CA LEU A 265 -5.87 -2.51 -3.08
C LEU A 265 -5.23 -3.72 -2.41
N ARG A 266 -5.95 -4.84 -2.28
CA ARG A 266 -5.41 -6.09 -1.73
C ARG A 266 -4.25 -6.62 -2.58
N ARG A 267 -4.37 -6.59 -3.92
CA ARG A 267 -3.27 -6.96 -4.82
C ARG A 267 -2.06 -6.03 -4.63
N ASP A 268 -2.30 -4.73 -4.53
CA ASP A 268 -1.25 -3.73 -4.32
C ASP A 268 -0.55 -3.88 -2.97
N LEU A 269 -1.27 -4.29 -1.93
CA LEU A 269 -0.72 -4.62 -0.62
C LEU A 269 0.16 -5.88 -0.68
N ARG A 270 -0.31 -6.94 -1.36
CA ARG A 270 0.48 -8.17 -1.55
C ARG A 270 1.77 -7.94 -2.33
N THR A 271 1.75 -7.08 -3.35
CA THR A 271 2.98 -6.71 -4.08
C THR A 271 4.01 -5.96 -3.22
N ARG A 272 3.57 -5.37 -2.10
CA ARG A 272 4.43 -4.72 -1.08
C ARG A 272 4.74 -5.63 0.11
N GLY A 273 4.44 -6.93 0.00
CA GLY A 273 4.72 -7.92 1.02
C GLY A 273 3.67 -8.03 2.13
N VAL A 274 2.53 -7.35 2.05
CA VAL A 274 1.44 -7.55 3.02
C VAL A 274 0.63 -8.79 2.62
N ALA A 275 0.78 -9.87 3.38
CA ALA A 275 0.10 -11.14 3.18
C ALA A 275 -1.04 -11.33 4.20
N ALA A 276 -1.82 -12.40 4.00
CA ALA A 276 -2.96 -12.75 4.86
C ALA A 276 -2.63 -12.82 6.36
N PHE A 277 -1.43 -13.31 6.71
CA PHE A 277 -1.03 -13.60 8.09
C PHE A 277 0.17 -12.77 8.57
N GLY A 278 0.66 -11.81 7.78
CA GLY A 278 1.84 -11.04 8.16
C GLY A 278 2.54 -10.33 7.00
N LEU A 279 3.82 -10.01 7.21
CA LEU A 279 4.67 -9.37 6.21
C LEU A 279 5.66 -10.38 5.61
N ALA A 280 5.73 -10.44 4.28
CA ALA A 280 6.78 -11.13 3.55
C ALA A 280 8.03 -10.23 3.52
N ALA A 281 9.13 -10.73 4.08
CA ALA A 281 10.44 -10.09 4.02
C ALA A 281 11.12 -10.29 2.66
#